data_AF-A0A7S0HAD3-F1
#
_entry.id   AF-A0A7S0HAD3-F1
#
_cell.length_a   1.000
_cell.length_b   1.000
_cell.length_c   1.000
_cell.angle_alpha   90.00
_cell.angle_beta   90.00
_cell.angle_gamma   90.00
#
_symmetry.space_group_name_H-M   'P 1'
#
loop_
_entity.id
_entity.type
_entity.pdbx_description
1 polymer ?
#
loop_
_entity_poly.entity_id
_entity_poly.type
_entity_poly.pdbx_seq_one_letter_code
_entity_poly.pdbx_strand_id
1 'polypeptide(L)'
;PPPPSPPPPSPPPPLPPGGASLTEVGLVVTLAGTVEAFDAAEFKLHLATVVGVEPAVVTLNVTAASVKVAATIRVVGEAARVVAFVQALAKDASALSLAAGVTVESVDVPTVSVRVVVAPSPPPPSLPP
;
A
#
# COMPACT_ATOMS: atom_id res chain seq x y z
N PRO A 1 33.34 3.34 -4.81
CA PRO A 1 32.53 2.14 -5.12
C PRO A 1 31.04 2.48 -5.17
N PRO A 2 30.31 2.16 -6.26
CA PRO A 2 28.86 2.24 -6.26
C PRO A 2 28.27 1.17 -5.31
N PRO A 3 27.12 1.42 -4.66
CA PRO A 3 26.43 0.40 -3.89
C PRO A 3 26.01 -0.75 -4.80
N PRO A 4 26.00 -2.00 -4.32
CA PRO A 4 25.50 -3.14 -5.08
C PRO A 4 24.02 -2.91 -5.43
N SER A 5 23.65 -3.12 -6.69
CA SER A 5 22.26 -3.08 -7.14
C SER A 5 21.43 -4.12 -6.37
N PRO A 6 20.21 -3.79 -5.92
CA PRO A 6 19.33 -4.79 -5.34
C PRO A 6 18.99 -5.87 -6.38
N PRO A 7 18.81 -7.14 -5.97
CA PRO A 7 18.40 -8.20 -6.87
C PRO A 7 17.03 -7.87 -7.50
N PRO A 8 16.76 -8.31 -8.74
CA PRO A 8 15.45 -8.14 -9.36
C PRO A 8 14.37 -8.86 -8.52
N PRO A 9 13.15 -8.31 -8.43
CA PRO A 9 12.06 -8.98 -7.73
C PRO A 9 11.74 -10.32 -8.41
N SER A 10 11.47 -11.36 -7.61
CA SER A 10 11.07 -12.67 -8.12
C SER A 10 9.75 -12.58 -8.89
N PRO A 11 9.58 -13.35 -9.99
CA PRO A 11 8.31 -13.37 -10.71
C PRO A 11 7.19 -13.87 -9.78
N PRO A 12 5.98 -13.31 -9.88
CA PRO A 12 4.86 -13.76 -9.09
C PRO A 12 4.50 -15.22 -9.44
N PRO A 13 3.93 -15.98 -8.49
CA PRO A 13 3.45 -17.33 -8.77
C PRO A 13 2.42 -17.33 -9.91
N PRO A 14 2.33 -18.41 -10.71
CA PRO A 14 1.28 -18.53 -11.71
C PRO A 14 -0.11 -18.49 -11.05
N LEU A 15 -1.01 -17.68 -11.63
CA LEU A 15 -2.39 -17.53 -11.17
C LEU A 15 -3.20 -18.80 -11.50
N PRO A 16 -3.86 -19.43 -10.51
CA PRO A 16 -4.80 -20.50 -10.78
C PRO A 16 -6.03 -19.97 -11.54
N PRO A 17 -6.77 -20.83 -12.27
CA PRO A 17 -8.02 -20.43 -12.92
C PRO A 17 -9.00 -19.86 -11.90
N GLY A 18 -9.43 -18.60 -12.09
CA GLY A 18 -10.28 -17.88 -11.13
C GLY A 18 -9.54 -17.24 -9.95
N GLY A 19 -8.23 -17.43 -9.81
CA GLY A 19 -7.44 -16.73 -8.80
C GLY A 19 -7.23 -15.25 -9.12
N ALA A 20 -7.01 -14.45 -8.08
CA ALA A 20 -6.64 -13.04 -8.21
C ALA A 20 -5.31 -12.77 -7.48
N SER A 21 -4.54 -11.80 -7.97
CA SER A 21 -3.34 -11.32 -7.29
C SER A 21 -3.74 -10.28 -6.25
N LEU A 22 -3.47 -10.53 -4.98
CA LEU A 22 -3.54 -9.54 -3.93
C LEU A 22 -2.15 -8.92 -3.74
N THR A 23 -2.03 -7.64 -4.05
CA THR A 23 -0.82 -6.86 -3.82
C THR A 23 -1.01 -6.01 -2.56
N GLU A 24 -0.11 -6.16 -1.61
CA GLU A 24 -0.04 -5.37 -0.39
C GLU A 24 1.16 -4.43 -0.47
N VAL A 25 0.91 -3.13 -0.35
CA VAL A 25 1.92 -2.08 -0.36
C VAL A 25 1.96 -1.45 1.02
N GLY A 26 3.05 -1.65 1.75
CA GLY A 26 3.32 -1.01 3.03
C GLY A 26 4.07 0.28 2.82
N LEU A 27 3.57 1.38 3.37
CA LEU A 27 4.22 2.67 3.43
C LEU A 27 4.32 3.09 4.88
N VAL A 28 5.51 3.48 5.33
CA VAL A 28 5.73 3.88 6.71
C VAL A 28 6.29 5.29 6.70
N VAL A 29 5.61 6.19 7.41
CA VAL A 29 6.00 7.59 7.51
C VAL A 29 6.16 7.98 8.97
N THR A 30 7.17 8.78 9.26
CA THR A 30 7.42 9.39 10.55
C THR A 30 7.04 10.85 10.44
N LEU A 31 6.09 11.30 11.24
CA LEU A 31 5.59 12.68 11.22
C LEU A 31 6.21 13.50 12.36
N ALA A 32 6.37 14.80 12.13
CA ALA A 32 6.77 15.75 13.15
C ALA A 32 5.53 16.18 13.95
N GLY A 33 5.54 15.99 15.27
CA GLY A 33 4.45 16.45 16.16
C GLY A 33 3.99 15.39 17.15
N THR A 34 2.75 15.52 17.63
CA THR A 34 2.08 14.53 18.48
C THR A 34 0.95 13.85 17.72
N VAL A 35 0.71 12.57 18.02
CA VAL A 35 -0.40 11.79 17.43
C VAL A 35 -1.78 12.42 17.69
N GLU A 36 -1.89 13.25 18.73
CA GLU A 36 -3.12 13.95 19.12
C GLU A 36 -3.54 15.02 18.11
N ALA A 37 -2.59 15.59 17.37
CA ALA A 37 -2.86 16.54 16.29
C ALA A 37 -2.98 15.86 14.92
N PHE A 38 -2.71 14.55 14.85
CA PHE A 38 -2.71 13.80 13.60
C PHE A 38 -4.08 13.19 13.30
N ASP A 39 -4.73 13.69 12.26
CA ASP A 39 -6.01 13.17 11.82
C ASP A 39 -5.83 12.00 10.84
N ALA A 40 -5.82 10.78 11.40
CA ALA A 40 -5.60 9.56 10.62
C ALA A 40 -6.70 9.33 9.56
N ALA A 41 -7.93 9.79 9.81
CA ALA A 41 -9.02 9.65 8.86
C ALA A 41 -8.80 10.52 7.62
N GLU A 42 -8.44 11.78 7.82
CA GLU A 42 -8.09 12.70 6.73
C GLU A 42 -6.85 12.24 5.98
N PHE A 43 -5.79 11.80 6.68
CA PHE A 43 -4.59 11.26 6.04
C PHE A 43 -4.92 10.06 5.15
N LYS A 44 -5.78 9.16 5.63
CA LYS A 44 -6.24 7.99 4.88
C LYS A 44 -6.98 8.40 3.60
N LEU A 45 -7.90 9.36 3.69
CA LEU A 45 -8.66 9.87 2.55
C LEU A 45 -7.76 10.53 1.52
N HIS A 46 -6.82 11.37 1.96
CA HIS A 46 -5.85 12.01 1.08
C HIS A 46 -4.94 10.98 0.40
N LEU A 47 -4.37 10.03 1.16
CA LEU A 47 -3.52 8.97 0.60
C LEU A 47 -4.28 8.13 -0.42
N ALA A 48 -5.51 7.72 -0.09
CA ALA A 48 -6.37 6.95 -0.99
C ALA A 48 -6.65 7.74 -2.29
N THR A 49 -6.94 9.03 -2.19
CA THR A 49 -7.19 9.93 -3.33
C THR A 49 -5.95 10.10 -4.20
N VAL A 50 -4.80 10.35 -3.58
CA VAL A 50 -3.51 10.55 -4.24
C VAL A 50 -3.07 9.29 -4.98
N VAL A 51 -3.27 8.13 -4.38
CA VAL A 51 -2.92 6.82 -4.97
C VAL A 51 -4.01 6.33 -5.95
N GLY A 52 -5.21 6.91 -5.91
CA GLY A 52 -6.34 6.53 -6.76
C GLY A 52 -7.00 5.21 -6.36
N VAL A 53 -7.01 4.89 -5.06
CA VAL A 53 -7.61 3.67 -4.50
C VAL A 53 -8.77 4.00 -3.57
N GLU A 54 -9.64 3.02 -3.31
CA GLU A 54 -10.71 3.19 -2.33
C GLU A 54 -10.14 3.27 -0.90
N PRO A 55 -10.63 4.17 -0.03
CA PRO A 55 -10.17 4.22 1.36
C PRO A 55 -10.40 2.89 2.10
N ALA A 56 -11.39 2.07 1.74
CA ALA A 56 -11.59 0.78 2.41
C ALA A 56 -10.41 -0.19 2.24
N VAL A 57 -9.62 -0.04 1.17
CA VAL A 57 -8.43 -0.87 0.93
C VAL A 57 -7.17 -0.35 1.61
N VAL A 58 -7.25 0.82 2.26
CA VAL A 58 -6.15 1.44 3.00
C VAL A 58 -6.34 1.22 4.50
N THR A 59 -5.38 0.57 5.14
CA THR A 59 -5.32 0.41 6.60
C THR A 59 -4.22 1.30 7.13
N LEU A 60 -4.51 2.10 8.17
CA LEU A 60 -3.50 2.89 8.87
C LEU A 60 -3.30 2.34 10.28
N ASN A 61 -2.04 2.25 10.70
CA ASN A 61 -1.65 1.92 12.06
C ASN A 61 -0.74 3.01 12.59
N VAL A 62 -1.25 3.81 13.53
CA VAL A 62 -0.53 4.94 14.14
C VAL A 62 0.08 4.48 15.46
N THR A 63 1.39 4.66 15.62
CA THR A 63 2.12 4.30 16.82
C THR A 63 2.71 5.56 17.47
N ALA A 64 2.44 5.75 18.77
CA ALA A 64 2.79 6.96 19.52
C ALA A 64 4.30 7.14 19.80
N ALA A 65 5.13 6.11 19.60
CA ALA A 65 6.57 6.14 19.89
C ALA A 65 7.37 6.85 18.78
N SER A 66 7.11 8.14 18.52
CA SER A 66 7.60 8.98 17.40
C SER A 66 6.68 9.00 16.17
N VAL A 67 5.39 9.36 16.37
CA VAL A 67 4.31 9.52 15.35
C VAL A 67 4.57 8.75 14.07
N LYS A 68 4.70 7.42 14.23
CA LYS A 68 5.01 6.52 13.14
C LYS A 68 3.69 6.01 12.60
N VAL A 69 3.38 6.36 11.37
CA VAL A 69 2.16 5.95 10.67
C VAL A 69 2.53 4.88 9.65
N ALA A 70 2.08 3.66 9.90
CA ALA A 70 2.19 2.58 8.94
C ALA A 70 0.88 2.48 8.14
N ALA A 71 0.93 2.87 6.87
CA ALA A 71 -0.13 2.68 5.90
C ALA A 71 0.06 1.35 5.17
N THR A 72 -1.01 0.62 4.96
CA THR A 72 -1.03 -0.64 4.21
C THR A 72 -2.15 -0.58 3.19
N ILE A 73 -1.80 -0.66 1.91
CA ILE A 73 -2.73 -0.55 0.78
C ILE A 73 -2.86 -1.93 0.15
N ARG A 74 -4.08 -2.46 0.06
CA ARG A 74 -4.37 -3.80 -0.46
C ARG A 74 -5.12 -3.75 -1.77
N VAL A 75 -4.46 -4.08 -2.87
CA VAL A 75 -5.05 -4.01 -4.22
C VAL A 75 -5.20 -5.40 -4.79
N VAL A 76 -6.41 -5.74 -5.23
CA VAL A 76 -6.68 -6.99 -5.95
C VAL A 76 -6.59 -6.72 -7.46
N GLY A 77 -5.80 -7.50 -8.18
CA GLY A 77 -5.59 -7.36 -9.62
C GLY A 77 -4.35 -6.54 -9.99
N GLU A 78 -4.51 -5.53 -10.84
CA GLU A 78 -3.42 -4.68 -11.35
C GLU A 78 -3.03 -3.62 -10.32
N ALA A 79 -1.89 -3.82 -9.67
CA ALA A 79 -1.36 -2.92 -8.64
C ALA A 79 -0.01 -2.29 -9.00
N ALA A 80 0.52 -2.54 -10.21
CA ALA A 80 1.80 -2.01 -10.64
C ALA A 80 1.81 -0.48 -10.65
N ARG A 81 0.69 0.15 -11.06
CA ARG A 81 0.55 1.62 -10.98
C ARG A 81 0.54 2.12 -9.56
N VAL A 82 -0.20 1.47 -8.66
CA VAL A 82 -0.27 1.80 -7.23
C VAL A 82 1.12 1.68 -6.59
N VAL A 83 1.83 0.59 -6.85
CA VAL A 83 3.19 0.36 -6.36
C VAL A 83 4.12 1.46 -6.85
N ALA A 84 4.16 1.73 -8.16
CA ALA A 84 5.03 2.76 -8.72
C ALA A 84 4.72 4.15 -8.14
N PHE A 85 3.44 4.46 -7.93
CA PHE A 85 3.00 5.73 -7.37
C PHE A 85 3.41 5.86 -5.89
N VAL A 86 3.18 4.83 -5.07
CA VAL A 86 3.60 4.83 -3.66
C VAL A 86 5.13 4.90 -3.53
N GLN A 87 5.87 4.24 -4.41
CA GLN A 87 7.33 4.36 -4.46
C GLN A 87 7.81 5.76 -4.86
N ALA A 88 7.12 6.41 -5.81
CA ALA A 88 7.42 7.79 -6.17
C ALA A 88 7.10 8.74 -5.01
N LEU A 89 5.94 8.55 -4.36
CA LEU A 89 5.52 9.34 -3.21
C LEU A 89 6.49 9.20 -2.04
N ALA A 90 6.99 7.99 -1.79
CA ALA A 90 7.98 7.73 -0.74
C ALA A 90 9.34 8.39 -0.99
N LYS A 91 9.69 8.66 -2.26
CA LYS A 91 10.88 9.44 -2.61
C LYS A 91 10.68 10.94 -2.42
N ASP A 92 9.44 11.38 -2.24
CA ASP A 92 9.04 12.79 -2.24
C ASP A 92 8.25 13.14 -0.97
N ALA A 93 8.90 12.99 0.18
CA ALA A 93 8.32 13.26 1.50
C ALA A 93 7.74 14.66 1.64
N SER A 94 8.31 15.66 0.94
CA SER A 94 7.82 17.03 0.90
C SER A 94 6.47 17.15 0.18
N ALA A 95 6.31 16.47 -0.96
CA ALA A 95 5.02 16.41 -1.67
C ALA A 95 3.97 15.68 -0.82
N LEU A 96 4.37 14.62 -0.12
CA LEU A 96 3.53 13.89 0.82
C LEU A 96 3.09 14.78 1.99
N SER A 97 4.01 15.60 2.52
CA SER A 97 3.71 16.56 3.59
C SER A 97 2.70 17.63 3.14
N LEU A 98 2.91 18.19 1.95
CA LEU A 98 2.01 19.19 1.37
C LEU A 98 0.63 18.61 1.05
N ALA A 99 0.59 17.40 0.51
CA ALA A 99 -0.66 16.72 0.15
C ALA A 99 -1.44 16.25 1.39
N ALA A 100 -0.74 15.83 2.44
CA ALA A 100 -1.35 15.33 3.67
C ALA A 100 -1.60 16.43 4.72
N GLY A 101 -1.09 17.65 4.50
CA GLY A 101 -1.22 18.76 5.44
C GLY A 101 -0.45 18.56 6.75
N VAL A 102 0.50 17.61 6.79
CA VAL A 102 1.27 17.25 7.98
C VAL A 102 2.76 17.28 7.65
N THR A 103 3.60 17.62 8.63
CA THR A 103 5.05 17.60 8.42
C THR A 103 5.55 16.17 8.48
N VAL A 104 5.99 15.61 7.36
CA VAL A 104 6.66 14.30 7.31
C VAL A 104 8.16 14.52 7.55
N GLU A 105 8.71 13.94 8.62
CA GLU A 105 10.15 14.00 8.90
C GLU A 105 10.93 12.98 8.08
N SER A 106 10.38 11.78 7.93
CA SER A 106 11.05 10.70 7.22
C SER A 106 10.04 9.72 6.65
N VAL A 107 10.36 9.15 5.51
CA VAL A 107 9.58 8.10 4.87
C VAL A 107 10.46 6.87 4.72
N ASP A 108 9.98 5.74 5.23
CA ASP A 108 10.67 4.47 5.07
C ASP A 108 10.48 3.92 3.66
N VAL A 109 11.34 2.99 3.26
CA VAL A 109 11.25 2.37 1.94
C VAL A 109 9.96 1.55 1.88
N PRO A 110 9.05 1.83 0.93
CA PRO A 110 7.80 1.11 0.85
C PRO A 110 8.05 -0.36 0.54
N THR A 111 7.35 -1.23 1.26
CA THR A 111 7.42 -2.68 1.07
C THR A 111 6.31 -3.12 0.13
N VAL A 112 6.61 -4.05 -0.78
CA VAL A 112 5.64 -4.59 -1.74
C VAL A 112 5.61 -6.10 -1.56
N SER A 113 4.43 -6.63 -1.26
CA SER A 113 4.17 -8.06 -1.13
C SER A 113 3.05 -8.47 -2.06
N VAL A 114 3.31 -9.43 -2.95
CA VAL A 114 2.28 -10.01 -3.83
C VAL A 114 1.94 -11.40 -3.32
N ARG A 115 0.64 -11.68 -3.15
CA ARG A 115 0.11 -12.99 -2.80
C ARG A 115 -1.00 -13.36 -3.76
N VAL A 116 -1.11 -14.64 -4.09
CA VAL A 116 -2.21 -15.16 -4.90
C VAL A 116 -3.35 -15.57 -3.96
N VAL A 117 -4.55 -15.07 -4.20
CA VAL A 117 -5.78 -15.49 -3.53
C VAL A 117 -6.62 -16.31 -4.50
N VAL A 118 -7.04 -17.49 -4.07
CA VAL A 118 -7.95 -18.35 -4.84
C VAL A 118 -9.38 -17.82 -4.71
N ALA A 119 -10.11 -17.71 -5.82
CA ALA A 119 -11.56 -17.50 -5.73
C ALA A 119 -12.23 -18.78 -5.20
N PRO A 120 -13.35 -18.66 -4.48
CA PRO A 120 -14.19 -19.81 -4.17
C PRO A 120 -14.63 -20.50 -5.47
N SER A 121 -14.56 -21.84 -5.51
CA SER A 121 -14.93 -22.64 -6.68
C SER A 121 -16.35 -22.30 -7.17
N PRO A 122 -16.59 -22.24 -8.49
CA PRO A 122 -17.94 -22.08 -9.01
C PRO A 122 -18.84 -23.23 -8.52
N PRO A 123 -20.13 -22.99 -8.24
CA PRO A 123 -21.05 -24.06 -7.89
C PRO A 123 -21.08 -25.12 -8.99
N PRO A 124 -21.22 -26.42 -8.65
CA PRO A 124 -21.28 -27.48 -9.65
C PRO A 124 -22.46 -27.23 -10.61
N PRO A 125 -22.30 -27.55 -11.92
CA PRO A 125 -23.41 -27.44 -12.86
C PRO A 125 -24.58 -28.31 -12.37
N SER A 126 -25.78 -27.73 -12.36
CA SER A 126 -26.99 -28.48 -12.02
C SER A 126 -27.17 -29.60 -13.03
N LEU A 127 -27.35 -30.84 -12.55
CA LEU A 127 -27.66 -31.97 -13.41
C LEU A 127 -29.01 -31.72 -14.12
N PRO A 128 -29.11 -31.95 -15.44
CA PRO A 128 -30.39 -31.89 -16.13
C PRO A 128 -31.36 -33.00 -15.61
N PRO A 129 -32.68 -32.77 -15.70
CA PRO A 129 -33.72 -33.68 -15.18
C PRO A 129 -33.77 -35.04 -15.88
#